data_AF-A0A1A7KLH0-F1
#
_entry.id   AF-A0A1A7KLH0-F1
#
_cell.length_a   1.000
_cell.length_b   1.000
_cell.length_c   1.000
_cell.angle_alpha   90.00
_cell.angle_beta   90.00
_cell.angle_gamma   90.00
#
_symmetry.space_group_name_H-M   'P 1'
#
loop_
_entity.id
_entity.type
_entity.pdbx_description
1 polymer ?
#
loop_
_entity_poly.entity_id
_entity_poly.type
_entity_poly.pdbx_seq_one_letter_code
_entity_poly.pdbx_strand_id
1 'polypeptide(L)'
;MSFYCNLIAKYVNVLHICKHQNHKMVQEKLKTLRKQRGLSQEKMSKILSTDPSNYSRKERGEIGIHEEEWQKLADALNVPLEEIKEEKLSGSVDNDNSGNYYSQYFNIPNSIVENLQDYISLLKKEVEHLKKENKNLKSQSK
;
A
#
# COMPACT_ATOMS: atom_id res chain seq x y z
N MET A 1 -7.13 14.23 -32.18
CA MET A 1 -5.81 13.73 -31.73
C MET A 1 -5.37 14.26 -30.37
N SER A 2 -5.48 15.56 -30.07
CA SER A 2 -5.05 16.16 -28.78
C SER A 2 -5.76 15.60 -27.51
N PHE A 3 -7.04 15.24 -27.59
CA PHE A 3 -7.80 14.70 -26.46
C PHE A 3 -7.31 13.31 -26.00
N TYR A 4 -6.98 12.43 -26.94
CA TYR A 4 -6.49 11.09 -26.63
C TYR A 4 -5.09 11.11 -26.02
N CYS A 5 -4.18 11.98 -26.51
CA CYS A 5 -2.87 12.18 -25.87
C CYS A 5 -2.99 12.65 -24.42
N ASN A 6 -3.92 13.58 -24.12
CA ASN A 6 -4.14 14.04 -22.75
C ASN A 6 -4.75 12.95 -21.84
N LEU A 7 -5.63 12.10 -22.39
CA LEU A 7 -6.20 10.99 -21.64
C LEU A 7 -5.17 9.90 -21.34
N ILE A 8 -4.33 9.55 -22.31
CA ILE A 8 -3.22 8.60 -22.14
C ILE A 8 -2.19 9.16 -21.14
N ALA A 9 -1.84 10.44 -21.23
CA ALA A 9 -0.93 11.08 -20.30
C ALA A 9 -1.45 11.06 -18.85
N LYS A 10 -2.76 11.31 -18.64
CA LYS A 10 -3.40 11.18 -17.33
C LYS A 10 -3.36 9.73 -16.82
N TYR A 11 -3.65 8.75 -17.68
CA TYR A 11 -3.64 7.34 -17.31
C TYR A 11 -2.24 6.83 -16.93
N VAL A 12 -1.21 7.22 -17.69
CA VAL A 12 0.19 6.89 -17.39
C VAL A 12 0.64 7.54 -16.08
N ASN A 13 0.21 8.77 -15.82
CA ASN A 13 0.54 9.47 -14.56
C ASN A 13 -0.15 8.82 -13.35
N VAL A 14 -1.43 8.42 -13.48
CA VAL A 14 -2.13 7.66 -12.44
C VAL A 14 -1.46 6.30 -12.19
N LEU A 15 -1.09 5.56 -13.25
CA LEU A 15 -0.34 4.30 -13.12
C LEU A 15 1.02 4.48 -12.44
N HIS A 16 1.72 5.59 -12.73
CA HIS A 16 2.99 5.92 -12.07
C HIS A 16 2.80 6.26 -10.58
N ILE A 17 1.77 7.04 -10.25
CA ILE A 17 1.39 7.37 -8.87
C ILE A 17 1.02 6.11 -8.09
N CYS A 18 0.24 5.19 -8.68
CA CYS A 18 -0.15 3.92 -8.05
C CYS A 18 1.03 2.96 -7.86
N LYS A 19 2.00 2.93 -8.79
CA LYS A 19 3.26 2.18 -8.61
C LYS A 19 4.12 2.75 -7.48
N HIS A 20 4.13 4.07 -7.32
CA HIS A 20 4.86 4.75 -6.25
C HIS A 20 4.18 4.59 -4.87
N GLN A 21 2.85 4.38 -4.84
CA GLN A 21 2.08 4.08 -3.62
C GLN A 21 2.29 2.64 -3.11
N ASN A 22 2.49 1.66 -4.00
CA ASN A 22 2.73 0.26 -3.60
C ASN A 22 4.05 0.07 -2.85
N HIS A 23 5.16 0.69 -3.29
CA HIS A 23 6.43 0.59 -2.57
C HIS A 23 6.31 1.14 -1.14
N LYS A 24 5.60 2.27 -0.99
CA LYS A 24 5.40 2.98 0.28
C LYS A 24 4.71 2.12 1.36
N MET A 25 3.96 1.09 1.00
CA MET A 25 3.29 0.21 1.96
C MET A 25 4.25 -0.72 2.71
N VAL A 26 5.21 -1.34 2.01
CA VAL A 26 6.21 -2.25 2.60
C VAL A 26 7.08 -1.52 3.63
N GLN A 27 7.56 -0.34 3.26
CA GLN A 27 8.42 0.44 4.15
C GLN A 27 7.67 1.03 5.36
N GLU A 28 6.43 1.47 5.19
CA GLU A 28 5.62 1.89 6.34
C GLU A 28 5.25 0.71 7.26
N LYS A 29 5.10 -0.51 6.72
CA LYS A 29 4.94 -1.73 7.52
C LYS A 29 6.20 -2.03 8.35
N LEU A 30 7.38 -2.03 7.72
CA LEU A 30 8.67 -2.20 8.40
C LEU A 30 8.85 -1.18 9.53
N LYS A 31 8.58 0.10 9.26
CA LYS A 31 8.66 1.18 10.23
C LYS A 31 7.68 1.02 11.40
N THR A 32 6.47 0.56 11.12
CA THR A 32 5.45 0.29 12.15
C THR A 32 5.88 -0.85 13.05
N LEU A 33 6.32 -1.97 12.47
CA LEU A 33 6.85 -3.13 13.21
C LEU A 33 8.05 -2.72 14.09
N ARG A 34 8.99 -1.95 13.54
CA ARG A 34 10.13 -1.43 14.30
C ARG A 34 9.68 -0.65 15.55
N LYS A 35 8.71 0.25 15.38
CA LYS A 35 8.17 1.06 16.49
C LYS A 35 7.41 0.20 17.51
N GLN A 36 6.64 -0.78 17.07
CA GLN A 36 5.94 -1.73 17.95
C GLN A 36 6.92 -2.56 18.79
N ARG A 37 8.08 -2.91 18.21
CA ARG A 37 9.16 -3.62 18.92
C ARG A 37 10.07 -2.70 19.74
N GLY A 38 9.82 -1.39 19.76
CA GLY A 38 10.61 -0.41 20.52
C GLY A 38 12.04 -0.26 20.03
N LEU A 39 12.33 -0.59 18.76
CA LEU A 39 13.69 -0.53 18.20
C LEU A 39 13.97 0.86 17.61
N SER A 40 15.12 1.45 17.95
CA SER A 40 15.58 2.70 17.34
C SER A 40 16.20 2.44 15.96
N GLN A 41 16.25 3.48 15.11
CA GLN A 41 16.93 3.37 13.81
C GLN A 41 18.43 3.05 13.98
N GLU A 42 19.08 3.53 15.05
CA GLU A 42 20.46 3.17 15.39
C GLU A 42 20.62 1.70 15.76
N LYS A 43 19.65 1.12 16.48
CA LYS A 43 19.70 -0.30 16.82
C LYS A 43 19.54 -1.17 15.57
N MET A 44 18.65 -0.78 14.67
CA MET A 44 18.47 -1.45 13.37
C MET A 44 19.71 -1.33 12.48
N SER A 45 20.36 -0.16 12.47
CA SER A 45 21.57 0.04 11.68
C SER A 45 22.71 -0.85 12.18
N LYS A 46 22.85 -1.02 13.50
CA LYS A 46 23.82 -1.97 14.09
C LYS A 46 23.55 -3.41 13.67
N ILE A 47 22.29 -3.84 13.63
CA ILE A 47 21.90 -5.19 13.17
C ILE A 47 22.32 -5.43 11.70
N LEU A 48 22.15 -4.41 10.86
CA LEU A 48 22.53 -4.46 9.45
C LEU A 48 24.01 -4.15 9.19
N SER A 49 24.81 -3.92 10.22
CA SER A 49 26.20 -3.46 10.11
C SER A 49 26.34 -2.24 9.19
N THR A 50 25.41 -1.28 9.31
CA THR A 50 25.34 -0.07 8.49
C THR A 50 25.15 1.18 9.34
N ASP A 51 25.27 2.36 8.74
CA ASP A 51 25.06 3.62 9.42
C ASP A 51 23.56 3.97 9.55
N PRO A 52 23.17 4.75 10.58
CA PRO A 52 21.77 5.13 10.80
C PRO A 52 21.16 5.87 9.61
N SER A 53 21.95 6.66 8.87
CA SER A 53 21.47 7.42 7.71
C SER A 53 21.11 6.49 6.56
N ASN A 54 21.94 5.49 6.27
CA ASN A 54 21.67 4.47 5.25
C ASN A 54 20.45 3.63 5.60
N TYR A 55 20.32 3.19 6.86
CA TYR A 55 19.10 2.53 7.32
C TYR A 55 17.86 3.43 7.16
N SER A 56 17.96 4.72 7.52
CA SER A 56 16.86 5.67 7.38
C SER A 56 16.38 5.82 5.93
N ARG A 57 17.30 5.81 4.97
CA ARG A 57 16.99 5.85 3.53
C ARG A 57 16.31 4.56 3.06
N LYS A 58 16.77 3.40 3.55
CA LYS A 58 16.13 2.09 3.32
C LYS A 58 14.71 2.01 3.89
N GLU A 59 14.52 2.48 5.13
CA GLU A 59 13.22 2.55 5.80
C GLU A 59 12.25 3.55 5.13
N ARG A 60 12.74 4.53 4.36
CA ARG A 60 11.90 5.41 3.54
C ARG A 60 11.68 4.92 2.11
N GLY A 61 12.37 3.84 1.72
CA GLY A 61 12.30 3.29 0.36
C GLY A 61 13.07 4.10 -0.67
N GLU A 62 14.00 4.98 -0.25
CA GLU A 62 14.90 5.71 -1.15
C GLU A 62 16.00 4.81 -1.72
N ILE A 63 16.37 3.76 -0.97
CA ILE A 63 17.34 2.74 -1.35
C ILE A 63 16.69 1.37 -1.11
N GLY A 64 16.94 0.42 -2.01
CA GLY A 64 16.52 -0.97 -1.84
C GLY A 64 17.20 -1.66 -0.65
N ILE A 65 16.52 -2.65 -0.09
CA ILE A 65 17.05 -3.55 0.93
C ILE A 65 17.39 -4.87 0.24
N HIS A 66 18.60 -5.38 0.45
CA HIS A 66 19.05 -6.64 -0.14
C HIS A 66 18.44 -7.84 0.60
N GLU A 67 18.42 -9.02 -0.04
CA GLU A 67 17.81 -10.23 0.52
C GLU A 67 18.36 -10.61 1.90
N GLU A 68 19.69 -10.61 2.03
CA GLU A 68 20.38 -10.91 3.28
C GLU A 68 20.05 -9.90 4.39
N GLU A 69 19.77 -8.65 4.01
CA GLU A 69 19.40 -7.60 4.95
C GLU A 69 17.95 -7.76 5.40
N TRP A 70 17.07 -8.18 4.50
CA TRP A 70 15.70 -8.52 4.87
C TRP A 70 15.64 -9.65 5.88
N GLN A 71 16.46 -10.69 5.71
CA GLN A 71 16.54 -11.78 6.68
C GLN A 71 16.95 -11.28 8.07
N LYS A 72 18.00 -10.45 8.15
CA LYS A 72 18.45 -9.85 9.42
C LYS A 72 17.37 -8.96 10.07
N LEU A 73 16.58 -8.25 9.27
CA LEU A 73 15.47 -7.44 9.76
C LEU A 73 14.33 -8.31 10.30
N ALA A 74 14.00 -9.40 9.59
CA ALA A 74 13.00 -10.38 10.01
C ALA A 74 13.37 -11.02 11.35
N ASP A 75 14.62 -11.48 11.48
CA ASP A 75 15.15 -12.07 12.70
C ASP A 75 15.09 -11.06 13.87
N ALA A 76 15.50 -9.81 13.64
CA ALA A 76 15.49 -8.77 14.67
C ALA A 76 14.09 -8.34 15.12
N LEU A 77 13.12 -8.41 14.22
CA LEU A 77 11.72 -8.07 14.48
C LEU A 77 10.90 -9.27 14.98
N ASN A 78 11.50 -10.47 14.96
CA ASN A 78 10.90 -11.76 15.27
C ASN A 78 9.59 -11.96 14.50
N VAL A 79 9.66 -11.79 13.18
CA VAL A 79 8.55 -12.00 12.25
C VAL A 79 9.09 -12.73 11.02
N PRO A 80 8.27 -13.56 10.35
CA PRO A 80 8.67 -14.22 9.12
C PRO A 80 9.02 -13.20 8.03
N LEU A 81 9.98 -13.57 7.18
CA LEU A 81 10.49 -12.72 6.11
C LEU A 81 9.37 -12.29 5.14
N GLU A 82 8.47 -13.24 4.85
CA GLU A 82 7.31 -13.10 3.98
C GLU A 82 6.28 -12.11 4.54
N GLU A 83 6.27 -11.89 5.86
CA GLU A 83 5.39 -10.90 6.47
C GLU A 83 5.93 -9.47 6.29
N ILE A 84 7.24 -9.26 6.19
CA ILE A 84 7.78 -7.91 5.99
C ILE A 84 7.98 -7.61 4.51
N LYS A 85 8.44 -8.59 3.74
CA LYS A 85 8.78 -8.43 2.32
C LYS A 85 7.56 -8.81 1.48
N GLU A 86 6.86 -7.83 0.93
CA GLU A 86 5.90 -8.13 -0.15
C GLU A 86 6.69 -8.59 -1.38
N GLU A 87 6.40 -9.79 -1.88
CA GLU A 87 6.88 -10.23 -3.18
C GLU A 87 6.49 -9.19 -4.21
N LYS A 88 7.50 -8.60 -4.88
CA LYS A 88 7.24 -7.94 -6.15
C LYS A 88 6.54 -9.00 -6.99
N LEU A 89 5.30 -8.72 -7.41
CA LEU A 89 4.65 -9.36 -8.54
C LEU A 89 5.46 -9.05 -9.81
N SER A 90 6.71 -9.51 -9.88
CA SER A 90 7.41 -9.73 -11.13
C SER A 90 6.83 -11.03 -11.65
N GLY A 91 5.97 -10.92 -12.66
CA GLY A 91 5.38 -12.09 -13.31
C GLY A 91 6.47 -13.01 -13.86
N SER A 92 6.82 -14.01 -13.07
CA SER A 92 7.38 -15.27 -13.52
C SER A 92 6.40 -16.32 -13.03
N VAL A 93 5.64 -16.90 -13.96
CA VAL A 93 4.77 -18.03 -13.70
C VAL A 93 5.68 -19.25 -13.58
N ASP A 94 6.16 -19.50 -12.36
CA ASP A 94 6.70 -20.80 -12.00
C ASP A 94 5.62 -21.52 -11.18
N ASN A 95 5.06 -22.53 -11.84
CA ASN A 95 3.98 -23.36 -11.37
C ASN A 95 4.51 -24.36 -10.33
N ASP A 96 4.54 -23.96 -9.06
CA ASP A 96 4.68 -24.90 -7.95
C ASP A 96 3.62 -24.64 -6.88
N ASN A 97 2.61 -25.50 -6.93
CA ASN A 97 1.66 -25.97 -5.91
C ASN A 97 1.74 -25.35 -4.48
N SER A 98 1.63 -24.04 -4.34
CA SER A 98 1.50 -23.32 -3.05
C SER A 98 0.11 -22.69 -2.86
N GLY A 99 -0.90 -23.25 -3.54
CA GLY A 99 -2.29 -22.80 -3.46
C GLY A 99 -2.98 -23.25 -2.17
N ASN A 100 -2.65 -22.68 -1.01
CA ASN A 100 -3.64 -22.55 0.08
C ASN A 100 -3.30 -21.61 1.25
N TYR A 101 -2.08 -21.05 1.36
CA TYR A 101 -1.74 -20.21 2.53
C TYR A 101 -2.21 -18.74 2.41
N TYR A 102 -2.40 -18.23 1.18
CA TYR A 102 -2.84 -16.85 0.96
C TYR A 102 -4.30 -16.59 1.36
N SER A 103 -5.13 -17.64 1.51
CA SER A 103 -6.55 -17.49 1.85
C SER A 103 -6.79 -17.14 3.32
N GLN A 104 -5.81 -17.34 4.21
CA GLN A 104 -6.01 -17.14 5.66
C GLN A 104 -5.83 -15.67 6.10
N TYR A 105 -5.15 -14.85 5.30
CA TYR A 105 -4.83 -13.46 5.67
C TYR A 105 -5.94 -12.44 5.32
N PHE A 106 -6.99 -12.85 4.61
CA PHE A 106 -8.09 -11.96 4.21
C PHE A 106 -9.48 -12.61 4.29
N ASN A 107 -9.77 -13.40 5.34
CA ASN A 107 -11.17 -13.70 5.68
C ASN A 107 -11.82 -12.46 6.30
N ILE A 108 -12.05 -11.43 5.48
CA ILE A 108 -12.91 -10.30 5.83
C ILE A 108 -14.33 -10.89 5.97
N PRO A 109 -14.94 -10.85 7.16
CA PRO A 109 -16.29 -11.37 7.32
C PRO A 109 -17.24 -10.72 6.33
N ASN A 110 -18.09 -11.52 5.66
CA ASN A 110 -19.06 -11.03 4.68
C ASN A 110 -19.94 -9.89 5.26
N SER A 111 -20.24 -9.93 6.56
CA SER A 111 -20.97 -8.86 7.25
C SER A 111 -20.28 -7.50 7.17
N ILE A 112 -18.94 -7.44 7.18
CA ILE A 112 -18.21 -6.18 7.04
C ILE A 112 -18.30 -5.68 5.60
N VAL A 113 -18.20 -6.59 4.62
CA VAL A 113 -18.32 -6.26 3.19
C VAL A 113 -19.71 -5.71 2.89
N GLU A 114 -20.76 -6.35 3.40
CA GLU A 114 -22.15 -5.90 3.25
C GLU A 114 -22.37 -4.52 3.86
N ASN A 115 -21.93 -4.29 5.10
CA ASN A 115 -22.02 -2.98 5.75
C ASN A 115 -21.31 -1.88 4.96
N LEU A 116 -20.14 -2.17 4.39
CA LEU A 116 -19.40 -1.20 3.57
C LEU A 116 -20.13 -0.92 2.25
N GLN A 117 -20.73 -1.92 1.62
CA GLN A 117 -21.53 -1.75 0.41
C GLN A 117 -22.76 -0.88 0.66
N ASP A 118 -23.45 -1.09 1.79
CA ASP A 118 -24.60 -0.28 2.20
C ASP A 118 -24.19 1.17 2.44
N TYR A 119 -23.07 1.39 3.13
CA TYR A 119 -22.55 2.74 3.37
C TYR A 119 -22.20 3.45 2.05
N ILE A 120 -21.57 2.75 1.10
CA ILE A 120 -21.28 3.30 -0.23
C ILE A 120 -22.58 3.66 -0.97
N SER A 121 -23.62 2.83 -0.85
CA SER A 121 -24.92 3.09 -1.45
C SER A 121 -25.57 4.36 -0.88
N LEU A 122 -25.52 4.53 0.45
CA LEU A 122 -26.02 5.73 1.12
C LEU A 122 -25.26 6.99 0.68
N LEU A 123 -23.93 6.94 0.70
CA LEU A 123 -23.09 8.07 0.26
C LEU A 123 -23.37 8.46 -1.21
N LYS A 124 -23.55 7.48 -2.10
CA LYS A 124 -23.89 7.76 -3.50
C LYS A 124 -25.23 8.47 -3.64
N LYS A 125 -26.24 8.05 -2.87
CA LYS A 125 -27.56 8.71 -2.87
C LYS A 125 -27.46 10.15 -2.38
N GLU A 126 -26.73 10.39 -1.31
CA GLU A 126 -26.54 11.73 -0.75
C GLU A 126 -25.84 12.67 -1.74
N VAL A 127 -24.80 12.18 -2.41
CA VAL A 127 -24.10 12.93 -3.46
C VAL A 127 -25.04 13.32 -4.60
N GLU A 128 -25.90 12.40 -5.05
CA GLU A 128 -26.87 12.70 -6.10
C GLU A 128 -27.94 13.70 -5.64
N HIS A 129 -28.41 13.60 -4.40
CA HIS A 129 -29.34 14.55 -3.80
C HIS A 129 -28.73 15.96 -3.76
N LEU A 130 -27.54 16.11 -3.18
CA LEU A 130 -26.83 17.40 -3.07
C LEU A 130 -26.50 17.99 -4.45
N LYS A 131 -26.17 17.18 -5.45
CA LYS A 131 -25.97 17.66 -6.83
C LYS A 131 -27.25 18.23 -7.42
N LYS A 132 -28.39 17.56 -7.21
CA LYS A 132 -29.70 18.01 -7.70
C LYS A 132 -30.11 19.30 -7.02
N GLU A 133 -29.93 19.40 -5.71
CA GLU A 133 -30.19 20.61 -4.94
C GLU A 133 -29.33 21.78 -5.44
N ASN A 134 -28.02 21.58 -5.61
CA ASN A 134 -27.11 22.58 -6.17
C ASN A 134 -27.54 23.04 -7.58
N LYS A 135 -28.05 22.13 -8.41
CA LYS A 135 -28.57 22.47 -9.75
C LYS A 135 -29.83 23.33 -9.66
N ASN A 136 -30.72 23.01 -8.71
CA ASN A 136 -31.96 23.77 -8.48
C ASN A 136 -31.64 25.17 -7.93
N LEU A 137 -30.76 25.29 -6.95
CA LEU A 137 -30.33 26.59 -6.41
C LEU A 137 -29.64 27.46 -7.48
N LYS A 138 -28.77 26.87 -8.31
CA LYS A 138 -28.13 27.58 -9.43
C LYS A 138 -29.08 28.02 -10.53
N SER A 139 -30.23 27.35 -10.69
CA SER A 139 -31.26 27.76 -11.65
C SER A 139 -32.24 28.77 -11.08
N GLN A 140 -32.40 28.84 -9.75
CA GLN A 140 -33.17 29.89 -9.06
C GLN A 140 -32.38 31.20 -8.88
N SER A 141 -31.05 31.12 -8.87
CA SER A 141 -30.12 32.27 -8.79
C SER A 141 -29.86 32.95 -10.15
N LYS A 142 -30.52 32.52 -11.22
CA LYS A 142 -30.30 32.99 -12.60
C LYS A 142 -31.54 33.67 -13.11
#